data_AF-A0A7W1XIH4-F1
#
_entry.id   AF-A0A7W1XIH4-F1
#
_cell.length_a   1.000
_cell.length_b   1.000
_cell.length_c   1.000
_cell.angle_alpha   90.00
_cell.angle_beta   90.00
_cell.angle_gamma   90.00
#
_symmetry.space_group_name_H-M   'P 1'
#
loop_
_entity.id
_entity.type
_entity.pdbx_description
1 polymer ?
#
loop_
_entity_poly.entity_id
_entity_poly.type
_entity_poly.pdbx_seq_one_letter_code
_entity_poly.pdbx_strand_id
1 'polypeptide(L)'
;MQDTVKRKIELEKKQLSLKNMYFNRYLFVRYLTAFFFFMNMQWMILLLSAKSLGSSLPMVLLLAILPAVGEQVKLYRKHQTNVPWIKRYFLFQGVCNILLIPVLFTSGFTLLYPFMAINNRGQLFVFILIVSGIFVSAFIQYRLKKISLNQDQQYIRIKQYEKALYLGKENN
;
A
#
# COMPACT_ATOMS: atom_id res chain seq x y z
N MET A 1 25.18 18.73 -35.43
CA MET A 1 24.10 17.71 -35.37
C MET A 1 24.24 16.73 -34.21
N GLN A 2 25.43 16.24 -33.86
CA GLN A 2 25.61 15.34 -32.71
C GLN A 2 25.27 15.98 -31.35
N ASP A 3 25.58 17.26 -31.14
CA ASP A 3 25.34 17.91 -29.85
C ASP A 3 23.86 18.16 -29.55
N THR A 4 23.04 18.41 -30.58
CA THR A 4 21.59 18.56 -30.43
C THR A 4 20.91 17.23 -30.09
N VAL A 5 21.41 16.11 -30.62
CA VAL A 5 20.95 14.75 -30.28
C VAL A 5 21.32 14.40 -28.83
N LYS A 6 22.57 14.67 -28.42
CA LYS A 6 23.01 14.46 -27.03
C LYS A 6 22.16 15.25 -26.02
N ARG A 7 21.87 16.53 -26.29
CA ARG A 7 21.01 17.38 -25.44
C ARG A 7 19.58 16.85 -25.33
N LYS A 8 18.98 16.36 -26.44
CA LYS A 8 17.64 15.75 -26.42
C LYS A 8 17.61 14.51 -25.51
N ILE A 9 18.59 13.63 -25.64
CA ILE A 9 18.71 12.42 -24.81
C ILE A 9 18.85 12.77 -23.32
N GLU A 10 19.64 13.80 -22.97
CA GLU A 10 19.75 14.25 -21.59
C GLU A 10 18.45 14.83 -21.03
N LEU A 11 17.72 15.61 -21.83
CA LEU A 11 16.41 16.14 -21.44
C LEU A 11 15.40 15.02 -21.21
N GLU A 12 15.34 14.02 -22.09
CA GLU A 12 14.49 12.84 -21.94
C GLU A 12 14.85 12.04 -20.68
N LYS A 13 16.15 11.83 -20.40
CA LYS A 13 16.63 11.19 -19.17
C LYS A 13 16.17 11.94 -17.92
N LYS A 14 16.28 13.27 -17.92
CA LYS A 14 15.85 14.08 -16.77
C LYS A 14 14.32 14.09 -16.60
N GLN A 15 13.55 14.13 -17.69
CA GLN A 15 12.08 14.00 -17.64
C GLN A 15 11.65 12.62 -17.13
N LEU A 16 12.33 11.54 -17.57
CA LEU A 16 12.10 10.19 -17.08
C LEU A 16 12.42 10.07 -15.59
N SER A 17 13.54 10.66 -15.15
CA SER A 17 13.91 10.72 -13.73
C SER A 17 12.82 11.40 -12.89
N LEU A 18 12.31 12.54 -13.35
CA LEU A 18 11.24 13.30 -12.69
C LEU A 18 9.93 12.49 -12.61
N LYS A 19 9.56 11.78 -13.68
CA LYS A 19 8.42 10.83 -13.68
C LYS A 19 8.62 9.70 -12.65
N ASN A 20 9.82 9.14 -12.59
CA ASN A 20 10.17 8.10 -11.62
C ASN A 20 10.11 8.61 -10.18
N MET A 21 10.54 9.85 -9.91
CA MET A 21 10.44 10.45 -8.57
C MET A 21 8.99 10.58 -8.10
N TYR A 22 8.08 11.03 -8.98
CA TYR A 22 6.64 11.09 -8.68
C TYR A 22 6.04 9.72 -8.41
N PHE A 23 6.45 8.69 -9.15
CA PHE A 23 6.03 7.31 -8.90
C PHE A 23 6.56 6.78 -7.56
N ASN A 24 7.81 7.10 -7.22
CA ASN A 24 8.44 6.71 -5.97
C ASN A 24 7.78 7.31 -4.72
N ARG A 25 6.91 8.33 -4.86
CA ARG A 25 6.09 8.84 -3.74
C ARG A 25 5.20 7.76 -3.12
N TYR A 26 4.73 6.83 -3.95
CA TYR A 26 3.79 5.75 -3.55
C TYR A 26 4.47 4.39 -3.36
N LEU A 27 5.80 4.35 -3.41
CA LEU A 27 6.57 3.11 -3.32
C LEU A 27 6.23 2.32 -2.03
N PHE A 28 6.23 2.97 -0.88
CA PHE A 28 5.85 2.34 0.39
C PHE A 28 4.40 1.84 0.41
N VAL A 29 3.46 2.59 -0.18
CA VAL A 29 2.05 2.20 -0.22
C VAL A 29 1.90 0.90 -0.99
N ARG A 30 2.60 0.75 -2.11
CA ARG A 30 2.62 -0.47 -2.92
C ARG A 30 3.23 -1.66 -2.18
N TYR A 31 4.38 -1.49 -1.54
CA TYR A 31 4.98 -2.58 -0.75
C TYR A 31 4.08 -3.04 0.39
N LEU A 32 3.44 -2.11 1.10
CA LEU A 32 2.51 -2.47 2.16
C LEU A 32 1.22 -3.09 1.61
N THR A 33 0.76 -2.68 0.43
CA THR A 33 -0.37 -3.35 -0.26
C THR A 33 -0.03 -4.80 -0.58
N ALA A 34 1.16 -5.06 -1.13
CA ALA A 34 1.63 -6.42 -1.38
C ALA A 34 1.79 -7.22 -0.08
N PHE A 35 2.30 -6.60 0.99
CA PHE A 35 2.39 -7.23 2.30
C PHE A 35 1.01 -7.70 2.79
N PHE A 36 -0.03 -6.86 2.74
CA PHE A 36 -1.38 -7.30 3.11
C PHE A 36 -1.94 -8.37 2.19
N PHE A 37 -1.66 -8.31 0.88
CA PHE A 37 -2.03 -9.38 -0.04
C PHE A 37 -1.47 -10.73 0.44
N PHE A 38 -0.17 -10.80 0.73
CA PHE A 38 0.46 -12.03 1.20
C PHE A 38 -0.06 -12.47 2.55
N MET A 39 -0.26 -11.55 3.51
CA MET A 39 -0.82 -11.89 4.82
C MET A 39 -2.23 -12.49 4.71
N ASN A 40 -3.11 -11.86 3.94
CA ASN A 40 -4.48 -12.36 3.72
C ASN A 40 -4.46 -13.70 2.93
N MET A 41 -3.58 -13.84 1.94
CA MET A 41 -3.41 -15.07 1.17
C MET A 41 -2.93 -16.23 2.04
N GLN A 42 -1.92 -16.01 2.88
CA GLN A 42 -1.42 -17.02 3.81
C GLN A 42 -2.51 -17.43 4.81
N TRP A 43 -3.23 -16.45 5.36
CA TRP A 43 -4.34 -16.74 6.27
C TRP A 43 -5.44 -17.57 5.61
N MET A 44 -5.79 -17.27 4.35
CA MET A 44 -6.74 -18.07 3.57
C MET A 44 -6.25 -19.51 3.39
N ILE A 45 -4.98 -19.71 3.01
CA ILE A 45 -4.38 -21.04 2.80
C ILE A 45 -4.46 -21.87 4.10
N LEU A 46 -4.11 -21.28 5.24
CA LEU A 46 -4.18 -21.96 6.54
C LEU A 46 -5.62 -22.35 6.92
N LEU A 47 -6.60 -21.49 6.63
CA LEU A 47 -8.01 -21.76 6.89
C LEU A 47 -8.58 -22.87 6.00
N LEU A 48 -8.20 -22.91 4.73
CA LEU A 48 -8.56 -23.97 3.80
C LEU A 48 -7.97 -25.31 4.23
N SER A 49 -6.70 -25.33 4.64
CA SER A 49 -6.03 -26.53 5.19
C SER A 49 -6.72 -27.05 6.45
N ALA A 50 -7.22 -26.14 7.30
CA ALA A 50 -8.00 -26.49 8.49
C ALA A 50 -9.49 -26.80 8.21
N LYS A 51 -9.92 -26.82 6.93
CA LYS A 51 -11.32 -27.03 6.50
C LYS A 51 -12.33 -26.11 7.18
N SER A 52 -11.92 -24.90 7.54
CA SER A 52 -12.80 -23.94 8.21
C SER A 52 -13.60 -23.11 7.20
N LEU A 53 -14.87 -22.87 7.53
CA LEU A 53 -15.77 -21.95 6.81
C LEU A 53 -15.33 -20.47 6.92
N GLY A 54 -14.40 -20.16 7.83
CA GLY A 54 -13.83 -18.82 8.01
C GLY A 54 -13.00 -18.30 6.83
N SER A 55 -12.69 -19.14 5.85
CA SER A 55 -11.88 -18.78 4.66
C SER A 55 -12.52 -17.71 3.76
N SER A 56 -13.83 -17.51 3.87
CA SER A 56 -14.56 -16.46 3.13
C SER A 56 -14.05 -15.05 3.43
N LEU A 57 -13.66 -14.77 4.67
CA LEU A 57 -13.22 -13.45 5.10
C LEU A 57 -11.91 -12.99 4.43
N PRO A 58 -10.79 -13.75 4.51
CA PRO A 58 -9.58 -13.37 3.78
C PRO A 58 -9.76 -13.38 2.27
N MET A 59 -10.67 -14.21 1.73
CA MET A 59 -11.00 -14.18 0.29
C MET A 59 -11.62 -12.83 -0.12
N VAL A 60 -12.57 -12.30 0.65
CA VAL A 60 -13.15 -10.97 0.40
C VAL A 60 -12.09 -9.88 0.49
N LEU A 61 -11.17 -9.96 1.47
CA LEU A 61 -10.07 -9.01 1.59
C LEU A 61 -9.12 -9.05 0.39
N LEU A 62 -8.83 -10.25 -0.15
CA LEU A 62 -8.03 -10.40 -1.38
C LEU A 62 -8.72 -9.80 -2.60
N LEU A 63 -10.02 -10.03 -2.77
CA LEU A 63 -10.79 -9.43 -3.88
C LEU A 63 -10.84 -7.91 -3.77
N ALA A 64 -10.93 -7.36 -2.55
CA ALA A 64 -10.92 -5.93 -2.31
C ALA A 64 -9.59 -5.24 -2.67
N ILE A 65 -8.48 -5.99 -2.77
CA ILE A 65 -7.17 -5.47 -3.19
C ILE A 65 -7.13 -5.15 -4.70
N LEU A 66 -7.85 -5.91 -5.52
CA LEU A 66 -7.81 -5.78 -6.99
C LEU A 66 -8.04 -4.35 -7.51
N PRO A 67 -9.10 -3.61 -7.08
CA PRO A 67 -9.29 -2.23 -7.52
C PRO A 67 -8.17 -1.29 -7.04
N ALA A 68 -7.63 -1.51 -5.84
CA ALA A 68 -6.52 -0.72 -5.31
C ALA A 68 -5.23 -0.92 -6.13
N VAL A 69 -4.93 -2.16 -6.55
CA VAL A 69 -3.78 -2.46 -7.43
C VAL A 69 -3.99 -1.86 -8.81
N GLY A 70 -5.21 -1.92 -9.37
CA GLY A 70 -5.54 -1.25 -10.63
C GLY A 70 -5.28 0.25 -10.58
N GLU A 71 -5.59 0.91 -9.46
CA GLU A 71 -5.29 2.33 -9.23
C GLU A 71 -3.78 2.60 -9.11
N GLN A 72 -3.01 1.71 -8.48
CA GLN A 72 -1.54 1.82 -8.40
C GLN A 72 -0.88 1.73 -9.77
N VAL A 73 -1.36 0.83 -10.65
CA VAL A 73 -0.85 0.72 -12.02
C VAL A 73 -1.17 1.98 -12.83
N LYS A 74 -2.36 2.55 -12.67
CA LYS A 74 -2.73 3.83 -13.31
C LYS A 74 -1.82 4.98 -12.87
N LEU A 75 -1.41 5.00 -11.60
CA LEU A 75 -0.49 5.99 -11.04
C LEU A 75 0.89 6.01 -11.71
N TYR A 76 1.36 4.87 -12.21
CA TYR A 76 2.60 4.78 -12.99
C TYR A 76 2.47 5.45 -14.36
N ARG A 77 1.29 5.36 -14.98
CA ARG A 77 1.02 5.95 -16.30
C ARG A 77 0.73 7.44 -16.23
N LYS A 78 -0.09 7.90 -15.28
CA LYS A 78 -0.50 9.29 -15.13
C LYS A 78 -0.40 9.71 -13.67
N HIS A 79 0.32 10.80 -13.40
CA HIS A 79 0.40 11.35 -12.06
C HIS A 79 -1.00 11.78 -11.61
N GLN A 80 -1.50 11.16 -10.54
CA GLN A 80 -2.75 11.53 -9.90
C GLN A 80 -2.48 11.73 -8.41
N THR A 81 -2.99 12.84 -7.90
CA THR A 81 -2.86 13.23 -6.49
C THR A 81 -3.92 12.57 -5.61
N ASN A 82 -5.04 12.14 -6.21
CA ASN A 82 -6.11 11.48 -5.48
C ASN A 82 -6.16 9.99 -5.81
N VAL A 83 -6.16 9.16 -4.77
CA VAL A 83 -6.17 7.69 -4.83
C VAL A 83 -7.31 7.11 -3.97
N PRO A 84 -8.57 7.29 -4.40
CA PRO A 84 -9.73 6.88 -3.63
C PRO A 84 -9.81 5.37 -3.39
N TRP A 85 -9.44 4.51 -4.34
CA TRP A 85 -9.56 3.05 -4.17
C TRP A 85 -8.56 2.50 -3.17
N ILE A 86 -7.32 2.97 -3.21
CA ILE A 86 -6.30 2.61 -2.23
C ILE A 86 -6.73 3.05 -0.83
N LYS A 87 -7.26 4.28 -0.68
CA LYS A 87 -7.78 4.78 0.61
C LYS A 87 -8.92 3.90 1.15
N ARG A 88 -9.90 3.57 0.31
CA ARG A 88 -11.04 2.72 0.68
C ARG A 88 -10.60 1.32 1.10
N TYR A 89 -9.65 0.72 0.37
CA TYR A 89 -9.11 -0.58 0.72
C TYR A 89 -8.46 -0.58 2.11
N PHE A 90 -7.57 0.37 2.41
CA PHE A 90 -6.91 0.45 3.72
C PHE A 90 -7.87 0.82 4.85
N LEU A 91 -8.93 1.56 4.57
CA LEU A 91 -10.01 1.78 5.52
C LEU A 91 -10.77 0.49 5.81
N PHE A 92 -11.18 -0.23 4.76
CA PHE A 92 -11.89 -1.51 4.88
C PHE A 92 -11.05 -2.57 5.61
N GLN A 93 -9.78 -2.76 5.23
CA GLN A 93 -8.84 -3.65 5.92
C GLN A 93 -8.67 -3.27 7.41
N GLY A 94 -8.55 -1.97 7.71
CA GLY A 94 -8.46 -1.48 9.08
C GLY A 94 -9.72 -1.77 9.89
N VAL A 95 -10.90 -1.54 9.33
CA VAL A 95 -12.19 -1.85 9.97
C VAL A 95 -12.33 -3.35 10.20
N CYS A 96 -12.03 -4.19 9.22
CA CYS A 96 -12.03 -5.65 9.41
C CYS A 96 -11.08 -6.07 10.53
N ASN A 97 -9.87 -5.54 10.59
CA ASN A 97 -8.92 -5.84 11.67
C ASN A 97 -9.46 -5.41 13.05
N ILE A 98 -10.13 -4.26 13.16
CA ILE A 98 -10.76 -3.81 14.41
C ILE A 98 -11.89 -4.77 14.81
N LEU A 99 -12.74 -5.17 13.86
CA LEU A 99 -13.84 -6.12 14.11
C LEU A 99 -13.34 -7.51 14.52
N LEU A 100 -12.14 -7.90 14.11
CA LEU A 100 -11.54 -9.17 14.52
C LEU A 100 -11.10 -9.19 15.99
N ILE A 101 -10.81 -8.04 16.61
CA ILE A 101 -10.38 -7.97 18.02
C ILE A 101 -11.38 -8.64 18.97
N PRO A 102 -12.68 -8.28 19.00
CA PRO A 102 -13.64 -8.94 19.89
C PRO A 102 -13.81 -10.42 19.55
N VAL A 103 -13.67 -10.80 18.26
CA VAL A 103 -13.81 -12.19 17.83
C VAL A 103 -12.75 -13.11 18.47
N LEU A 104 -11.55 -12.58 18.75
CA LEU A 104 -10.49 -13.33 19.44
C LEU A 104 -10.89 -13.81 20.84
N PHE A 105 -11.83 -13.15 21.51
CA PHE A 105 -12.26 -13.48 22.88
C PHE A 105 -13.54 -14.34 22.91
N THR A 106 -14.02 -14.77 21.74
CA THR A 106 -15.26 -15.56 21.59
C THR A 106 -14.96 -16.91 20.95
N SER A 107 -15.99 -17.75 20.83
CA SER A 107 -15.93 -18.99 20.04
C SER A 107 -15.61 -18.75 18.55
N GLY A 108 -15.72 -17.52 18.05
CA GLY A 108 -15.30 -17.18 16.69
C GLY A 108 -13.78 -17.32 16.45
N PHE A 109 -12.95 -17.36 17.49
CA PHE A 109 -11.52 -17.61 17.36
C PHE A 109 -11.22 -19.01 16.79
N THR A 110 -11.95 -20.05 17.22
CA THR A 110 -11.77 -21.40 16.69
C THR A 110 -12.22 -21.51 15.24
N LEU A 111 -13.17 -20.67 14.82
CA LEU A 111 -13.60 -20.57 13.42
C LEU A 111 -12.57 -19.87 12.54
N LEU A 112 -12.03 -18.73 12.96
CA LEU A 112 -11.14 -17.90 12.14
C LEU A 112 -9.64 -18.24 12.29
N TYR A 113 -9.27 -18.92 13.37
CA TYR A 113 -7.90 -19.33 13.68
C TYR A 113 -7.83 -20.74 14.31
N PRO A 114 -8.45 -21.77 13.71
CA PRO A 114 -8.47 -23.14 14.26
C PRO A 114 -7.07 -23.71 14.51
N PHE A 115 -6.10 -23.33 13.69
CA PHE A 115 -4.70 -23.76 13.76
C PHE A 115 -3.92 -23.17 14.95
N MET A 116 -4.45 -22.12 15.60
CA MET A 116 -3.86 -21.50 16.78
C MET A 116 -4.76 -21.61 18.03
N ALA A 117 -5.87 -22.34 17.94
CA ALA A 117 -6.88 -22.47 19.00
C ALA A 117 -6.45 -23.33 20.21
N ILE A 118 -5.35 -24.08 20.10
CA ILE A 118 -4.94 -25.07 21.11
C ILE A 118 -4.40 -24.41 22.39
N ASN A 119 -3.75 -23.24 22.28
CA ASN A 119 -3.04 -22.60 23.39
C ASN A 119 -3.27 -21.08 23.43
N ASN A 120 -3.35 -20.48 24.63
CA ASN A 120 -3.51 -19.03 24.82
C ASN A 120 -2.39 -18.19 24.17
N ARG A 121 -1.21 -18.76 23.93
CA ARG A 121 -0.10 -18.09 23.22
C ARG A 121 -0.45 -17.76 21.76
N GLY A 122 -1.24 -18.62 21.10
CA GLY A 122 -1.68 -18.39 19.72
C GLY A 122 -2.61 -17.18 19.63
N GLN A 123 -3.55 -17.05 20.57
CA GLN A 123 -4.44 -15.91 20.67
C GLN A 123 -3.68 -14.59 20.86
N LEU A 124 -2.67 -14.57 21.76
CA LEU A 124 -1.82 -13.40 21.97
C LEU A 124 -1.01 -13.04 20.72
N PHE A 125 -0.48 -14.03 20.01
CA PHE A 125 0.24 -13.81 18.76
C PHE A 125 -0.66 -13.19 17.67
N VAL A 126 -1.87 -13.73 17.50
CA VAL A 126 -2.87 -13.19 16.55
C VAL A 126 -3.29 -11.77 16.94
N PHE A 127 -3.47 -11.50 18.24
CA PHE A 127 -3.78 -10.16 18.73
C PHE A 127 -2.71 -9.14 18.35
N ILE A 128 -1.42 -9.46 18.58
CA ILE A 128 -0.30 -8.59 18.19
C ILE A 128 -0.29 -8.35 16.68
N LEU A 129 -0.51 -9.41 15.88
CA LEU A 129 -0.58 -9.30 14.42
C LEU A 129 -1.71 -8.36 13.98
N ILE A 130 -2.92 -8.50 14.53
CA ILE A 130 -4.07 -7.64 14.20
C ILE A 130 -3.80 -6.18 14.57
N VAL A 131 -3.28 -5.93 15.79
CA VAL A 131 -2.95 -4.57 16.25
C VAL A 131 -1.89 -3.94 15.34
N SER A 132 -0.85 -4.68 14.96
CA SER A 132 0.16 -4.20 14.03
C SER A 132 -0.44 -3.87 12.65
N GLY A 133 -1.38 -4.70 12.16
CA GLY A 133 -2.11 -4.47 10.92
C GLY A 133 -2.96 -3.20 10.94
N ILE A 134 -3.58 -2.88 12.08
CA ILE A 134 -4.33 -1.62 12.27
C ILE A 134 -3.36 -0.43 12.21
N PHE A 135 -2.23 -0.52 12.91
CA PHE A 135 -1.22 0.55 12.91
C PHE A 135 -0.68 0.82 11.51
N VAL A 136 -0.34 -0.23 10.75
CA VAL A 136 0.10 -0.10 9.36
C VAL A 136 -0.98 0.54 8.48
N SER A 137 -2.24 0.13 8.64
CA SER A 137 -3.36 0.69 7.88
C SER A 137 -3.55 2.19 8.16
N ALA A 138 -3.49 2.60 9.43
CA ALA A 138 -3.56 4.00 9.85
C ALA A 138 -2.36 4.81 9.33
N PHE A 139 -1.14 4.26 9.40
CA PHE A 139 0.06 4.88 8.88
C PHE A 139 -0.02 5.15 7.37
N ILE A 140 -0.55 4.20 6.60
CA ILE A 140 -0.74 4.38 5.16
C ILE A 140 -1.75 5.48 4.88
N GLN A 141 -2.88 5.52 5.60
CA GLN A 141 -3.86 6.60 5.44
C GLN A 141 -3.26 7.98 5.76
N TYR A 142 -2.50 8.09 6.85
CA TYR A 142 -1.78 9.32 7.19
C TYR A 142 -0.83 9.75 6.06
N ARG A 143 -0.03 8.80 5.54
CA ARG A 143 0.89 9.07 4.43
C ARG A 143 0.15 9.48 3.15
N LEU A 144 -0.94 8.81 2.81
CA LEU A 144 -1.77 9.14 1.65
C LEU A 144 -2.39 10.54 1.77
N LYS A 145 -2.83 10.94 2.96
CA LYS A 145 -3.30 12.31 3.24
C LYS A 145 -2.19 13.33 2.99
N LYS A 146 -0.98 13.07 3.50
CA LYS A 146 0.20 13.94 3.31
C LYS A 146 0.61 14.08 1.84
N ILE A 147 0.56 12.98 1.08
CA ILE A 147 0.82 12.98 -0.37
C ILE A 147 -0.26 13.78 -1.11
N SER A 148 -1.54 13.63 -0.75
CA SER A 148 -2.63 14.38 -1.39
C SER A 148 -2.56 15.89 -1.12
N LEU A 149 -2.03 16.29 0.03
CA LEU A 149 -1.79 17.70 0.38
C LEU A 149 -0.43 18.22 -0.12
N ASN A 150 0.36 17.40 -0.83
CA ASN A 150 1.72 17.73 -1.28
C ASN A 150 2.66 18.21 -0.16
N GLN A 151 2.44 17.74 1.07
CA GLN A 151 3.25 18.10 2.24
C GLN A 151 4.37 17.08 2.52
N ASP A 152 4.52 16.07 1.67
CA ASP A 152 5.57 15.06 1.81
C ASP A 152 6.96 15.58 1.43
N GLN A 153 7.99 15.10 2.13
CA GLN A 153 9.38 15.45 1.85
C GLN A 153 9.82 15.06 0.43
N GLN A 154 9.18 14.06 -0.18
CA GLN A 154 9.47 13.67 -1.56
C GLN A 154 8.96 14.74 -2.54
N TYR A 155 7.79 15.34 -2.30
CA TYR A 155 7.29 16.47 -3.08
C TYR A 155 8.24 17.68 -3.05
N ILE A 156 8.75 18.06 -1.87
CA ILE A 156 9.71 19.18 -1.73
C ILE A 156 10.97 18.91 -2.57
N ARG A 157 11.53 17.68 -2.48
CA ARG A 157 12.70 17.27 -3.28
C ARG A 157 12.43 17.31 -4.78
N ILE A 158 11.24 16.91 -5.22
CA ILE A 158 10.84 16.98 -6.63
C ILE A 158 10.77 18.44 -7.11
N LYS A 159 10.19 19.34 -6.30
CA LYS A 159 10.11 20.77 -6.65
C LYS A 159 11.49 21.43 -6.76
N GLN A 160 12.42 21.06 -5.89
CA GLN A 160 13.81 21.52 -5.98
C GLN A 160 14.49 21.02 -7.27
N TYR A 161 14.30 19.74 -7.60
CA TYR A 161 14.83 19.16 -8.84
C TYR A 161 14.22 19.81 -10.10
N GLU A 162 12.90 20.06 -10.07
CA GLU A 162 12.18 20.76 -11.13
C GLU A 162 12.73 22.18 -11.34
N LYS A 163 12.93 22.94 -10.25
CA LYS A 163 13.52 24.29 -10.31
C LYS A 163 14.94 24.28 -10.91
N ALA A 164 15.79 23.34 -10.50
CA ALA A 164 17.13 23.19 -11.06
C ALA A 164 17.10 22.83 -12.56
N LEU A 165 16.09 22.08 -12.99
CA LEU A 165 15.90 21.69 -14.38
C LEU A 165 15.47 22.87 -15.27
N TYR A 166 14.56 23.71 -14.79
CA TYR A 166 14.10 24.91 -15.51
C TYR A 166 15.19 25.99 -15.59
N LEU A 167 15.92 26.24 -14.50
CA LEU A 167 17.05 27.18 -14.49
C LEU A 167 18.18 26.77 -15.45
N GLY A 168 18.43 25.46 -15.60
CA GLY A 168 19.38 24.95 -16.59
C GLY A 168 18.91 25.08 -18.05
N LYS A 169 17.64 25.46 -18.28
CA LYS A 169 17.04 25.66 -19.60
C LYS A 169 17.02 27.15 -20.02
N GLU A 170 17.09 28.08 -19.05
CA GLU A 170 17.19 29.53 -19.31
C GLU A 170 18.64 30.01 -19.45
N ASN A 171 19.60 29.32 -18.83
CA ASN A 171 21.04 29.66 -18.89
C ASN A 171 21.80 29.03 -20.09
N ASN A 172 21.10 28.54 -21.12
CA ASN A 172 21.65 27.83 -22.29
C ASN A 172 20.93 28.26 -23.57
#